data_AF-A0A969E1N6-F1
#
_entry.id   AF-A0A969E1N6-F1
#
_cell.length_a   1.000
_cell.length_b   1.000
_cell.length_c   1.000
_cell.angle_alpha   90.00
_cell.angle_beta   90.00
_cell.angle_gamma   90.00
#
_symmetry.space_group_name_H-M   'P 1'
#
loop_
_entity.id
_entity.type
_entity.pdbx_description
1 polymer ?
#
loop_
_entity_poly.entity_id
_entity_poly.type
_entity_poly.pdbx_seq_one_letter_code
_entity_poly.pdbx_strand_id
1 'polypeptide(L)'
;MTNINNVDIMNALEFSTKIEQGLIHLPEQYQAYDNAYVRILVLIETPPSQTTKKQKLLESFKKVQNRKIFATIKNPILWQKKLRDEWE
;
A
#
# COMPACT_ATOMS: atom_id res chain seq x y z
N MET A 1 8.27 43.85 37.40
CA MET A 1 7.93 42.41 37.37
C MET A 1 7.32 42.13 36.01
N THR A 2 8.13 41.72 35.04
CA THR A 2 7.67 41.52 33.65
C THR A 2 7.51 40.03 33.45
N ASN A 3 6.26 39.57 33.41
CA ASN A 3 5.92 38.18 33.16
C ASN A 3 5.99 37.97 31.65
N ILE A 4 7.14 37.48 31.16
CA ILE A 4 7.36 37.18 29.76
C ILE A 4 6.70 35.83 29.50
N ASN A 5 5.42 35.86 29.14
CA ASN A 5 4.77 34.71 28.52
C ASN A 5 5.37 34.55 27.12
N ASN A 6 6.50 33.85 27.06
CA ASN A 6 7.12 33.42 25.82
C ASN A 6 6.27 32.27 25.28
N VAL A 7 5.17 32.61 24.61
CA VAL A 7 4.35 31.64 23.89
C VAL A 7 5.14 31.28 22.64
N ASP A 8 5.79 30.12 22.64
CA ASP A 8 6.41 29.57 21.44
C ASP A 8 5.33 29.41 20.36
N ILE A 9 5.32 30.32 19.39
CA ILE A 9 4.42 30.27 18.24
C ILE A 9 4.92 29.14 17.34
N MET A 10 4.37 27.94 17.52
CA MET A 10 4.60 26.82 16.61
C MET A 10 3.82 27.07 15.32
N ASN A 11 4.53 27.34 14.23
CA ASN A 11 3.96 27.44 12.89
C ASN A 11 3.91 26.05 12.24
N ALA A 12 2.74 25.68 11.71
CA ALA A 12 2.58 24.44 10.94
C ALA A 12 2.92 24.71 9.47
N LEU A 13 3.80 23.87 8.90
CA LEU A 13 4.16 23.87 7.48
C LEU A 13 3.69 22.57 6.86
N GLU A 14 2.89 22.67 5.80
CA GLU A 14 2.43 21.53 4.99
C GLU A 14 3.00 21.66 3.59
N PHE A 15 3.71 20.62 3.14
CA PHE A 15 4.26 20.55 1.79
C PHE A 15 4.39 19.10 1.34
N SER A 16 4.39 18.91 0.02
CA SER A 16 4.61 17.62 -0.62
C SER A 16 6.01 17.56 -1.19
N THR A 17 6.77 16.53 -0.85
CA THR A 17 8.11 16.30 -1.38
C THR A 17 8.36 14.80 -1.54
N LYS A 18 9.43 14.45 -2.24
CA LYS A 18 9.89 13.08 -2.39
C LYS A 18 10.98 12.78 -1.37
N ILE A 19 10.88 11.61 -0.73
CA ILE A 19 11.98 11.08 0.09
C ILE A 19 12.99 10.44 -0.86
N GLU A 20 14.22 10.95 -0.87
CA GLU A 20 15.31 10.43 -1.69
C GLU A 20 16.45 9.97 -0.78
N GLN A 21 16.86 8.71 -0.91
CA GLN A 21 17.92 8.11 -0.08
C GLN A 21 17.68 8.25 1.44
N GLY A 22 16.42 8.28 1.87
CA GLY A 22 16.04 8.47 3.27
C GLY A 22 16.05 9.92 3.75
N LEU A 23 16.30 10.89 2.86
CA LEU A 23 16.31 12.32 3.15
C LEU A 23 15.05 12.99 2.62
N ILE A 24 14.45 13.86 3.44
CA ILE A 24 13.34 14.75 3.08
C ILE A 24 13.94 16.10 2.72
N HIS A 25 13.85 16.49 1.45
CA HIS A 25 14.33 17.80 1.01
C HIS A 25 13.24 18.85 1.24
N LEU A 26 13.60 19.90 2.00
CA LEU A 26 12.75 21.08 2.13
C LEU A 26 12.71 21.84 0.80
N PRO A 27 11.52 22.22 0.32
CA PRO A 27 11.38 23.13 -0.81
C PRO A 27 12.16 24.44 -0.60
N GLU A 28 12.67 25.04 -1.69
CA GLU A 28 13.50 26.24 -1.63
C GLU A 28 12.84 27.40 -0.86
N GLN A 29 11.52 27.54 -0.95
CA GLN A 29 10.77 28.57 -0.22
C GLN A 29 10.85 28.45 1.31
N TYR A 30 11.35 27.33 1.84
CA TYR A 30 11.48 27.05 3.27
C TYR A 30 12.95 26.91 3.73
N GLN A 31 13.94 27.28 2.92
CA GLN A 31 15.37 27.27 3.31
C GLN A 31 15.67 28.11 4.57
N ALA A 32 14.83 29.10 4.88
CA ALA A 32 14.97 29.87 6.12
C ALA A 32 14.90 29.02 7.40
N TYR A 33 14.41 27.77 7.32
CA TYR A 33 14.27 26.83 8.43
C TYR A 33 15.43 25.83 8.57
N ASP A 34 16.56 26.05 7.90
CA ASP A 34 17.71 25.12 7.88
C ASP A 34 18.27 24.75 9.26
N ASN A 35 18.09 25.58 10.29
CA ASN A 35 18.53 25.33 11.67
C ASN A 35 17.37 25.41 12.68
N ALA A 36 16.28 24.68 12.43
CA ALA A 36 15.13 24.61 13.33
C ALA A 36 14.86 23.19 13.84
N TYR A 37 14.39 23.08 15.09
CA TYR A 37 13.81 21.84 15.61
C TYR A 37 12.37 21.70 15.11
N VAL A 38 12.11 20.68 14.28
CA VAL A 38 10.79 20.47 13.66
C VAL A 38 10.24 19.08 13.97
N ARG A 39 8.91 18.98 14.08
CA ARG A 39 8.17 17.71 14.11
C ARG A 39 7.58 17.46 12.73
N ILE A 40 7.93 16.33 12.11
CA ILE A 40 7.46 15.95 10.77
C ILE A 40 6.40 14.84 10.91
N LEU A 41 5.28 14.98 10.21
CA LEU A 41 4.28 13.93 10.05
C LEU A 41 4.34 13.43 8.59
N VAL A 42 4.65 12.15 8.39
CA VAL A 42 4.79 11.55 7.06
C VAL A 42 3.61 10.65 6.77
N LEU A 43 2.84 10.98 5.74
CA LEU A 43 1.78 10.13 5.18
C LEU A 43 2.37 9.33 4.02
N ILE A 44 2.46 8.00 4.18
CA ILE A 44 3.04 7.12 3.15
C ILE A 44 1.89 6.47 2.37
N GLU A 45 1.71 6.90 1.12
CA GLU A 45 0.90 6.16 0.17
C GLU A 45 1.74 5.02 -0.41
N THR A 46 1.43 3.79 -0.02
CA THR A 46 2.02 2.62 -0.67
C THR A 46 1.32 2.45 -2.01
N PRO A 47 2.02 2.59 -3.16
CA PRO A 47 1.38 2.34 -4.44
C PRO A 47 0.80 0.92 -4.42
N PRO A 48 -0.42 0.69 -4.94
CA PRO A 48 -0.95 -0.65 -5.00
C PRO A 48 0.08 -1.50 -5.75
N SER A 49 0.52 -2.58 -5.09
CA SER A 49 1.39 -3.58 -5.73
C SER A 49 0.87 -3.80 -7.14
N GLN A 50 1.72 -3.56 -8.14
CA GLN A 50 1.41 -3.83 -9.55
C GLN A 50 1.37 -5.35 -9.76
N THR A 51 0.52 -6.05 -9.00
CA THR A 51 0.23 -7.45 -9.18
C THR A 51 -0.58 -7.54 -10.46
N THR A 52 0.08 -7.93 -11.53
CA THR A 52 -0.55 -8.12 -12.84
C THR A 52 -1.75 -9.05 -12.70
N LYS A 53 -2.77 -8.88 -13.56
CA LYS A 53 -3.93 -9.80 -13.60
C LYS A 53 -3.48 -11.27 -13.67
N LYS A 54 -2.39 -11.53 -14.40
CA LYS A 54 -1.73 -12.85 -14.50
C LYS A 54 -1.23 -13.37 -13.15
N GLN A 55 -0.58 -12.54 -12.34
CA GLN A 55 -0.12 -12.95 -11.00
C GLN A 55 -1.29 -13.23 -10.05
N LYS A 56 -2.34 -12.41 -10.06
CA LYS A 56 -3.55 -12.67 -9.27
C LYS A 56 -4.24 -13.99 -9.66
N LEU A 57 -4.29 -14.28 -10.96
CA LEU A 57 -4.82 -15.53 -11.48
C LEU A 57 -3.96 -16.73 -11.03
N LEU A 58 -2.63 -16.61 -11.14
CA LEU A 58 -1.69 -17.64 -10.70
C LEU A 58 -1.81 -17.94 -9.20
N GLU A 59 -1.93 -16.91 -8.36
CA GLU A 59 -2.15 -17.06 -6.92
C GLU A 59 -3.47 -17.78 -6.62
N SER A 60 -4.52 -17.46 -7.37
CA SER A 60 -5.82 -18.11 -7.23
C SER A 60 -5.74 -19.60 -7.59
N PHE A 61 -5.04 -19.94 -8.68
CA PHE A 61 -4.80 -21.33 -9.04
C PHE A 61 -3.98 -22.08 -8.00
N LYS A 62 -2.92 -21.47 -7.44
CA LYS A 62 -2.14 -22.07 -6.34
C LYS A 62 -2.99 -22.36 -5.11
N LYS A 63 -3.88 -21.43 -4.73
CA LYS A 63 -4.81 -21.63 -3.60
C LYS A 63 -5.77 -22.79 -3.85
N VAL A 64 -6.30 -22.92 -5.07
CA VAL A 64 -7.19 -24.03 -5.46
C VAL A 64 -6.44 -25.36 -5.48
N GLN A 65 -5.23 -25.39 -6.03
CA GLN A 65 -4.39 -26.59 -6.07
C GLN A 65 -4.08 -27.10 -4.65
N ASN A 66 -3.72 -26.21 -3.73
CA ASN A 66 -3.44 -26.56 -2.34
C ASN A 66 -4.65 -27.14 -1.61
N ARG A 67 -5.86 -26.74 -1.99
CA ARG A 67 -7.11 -27.27 -1.42
C ARG A 67 -7.49 -28.65 -1.99
N LYS A 68 -6.72 -29.20 -2.93
CA LYS A 68 -6.95 -30.53 -3.54
C LYS A 68 -8.39 -30.75 -4.01
N ILE A 69 -9.07 -29.69 -4.44
CA ILE A 69 -10.52 -29.72 -4.76
C ILE A 69 -10.83 -30.70 -5.91
N PHE A 70 -9.86 -30.89 -6.80
CA PHE A 70 -9.96 -31.82 -7.93
C PHE A 70 -9.49 -33.24 -7.58
N ALA A 71 -8.84 -33.46 -6.43
CA ALA A 71 -8.35 -34.78 -6.03
C ALA A 71 -9.48 -35.73 -5.61
N THR A 72 -10.64 -35.19 -5.24
CA THR A 72 -11.84 -35.98 -4.89
C THR A 72 -12.65 -36.39 -6.12
N ILE A 73 -12.33 -35.88 -7.32
CA ILE A 73 -13.03 -36.22 -8.55
C ILE A 73 -12.49 -37.56 -9.08
N LYS A 74 -13.22 -38.65 -8.76
CA LYS A 74 -12.85 -40.01 -9.17
C LYS A 74 -12.90 -40.24 -10.68
N ASN A 75 -13.83 -39.60 -11.39
CA ASN A 75 -13.96 -39.70 -12.84
C ASN A 75 -14.18 -38.30 -13.45
N PRO A 76 -13.10 -37.65 -13.92
CA PRO A 76 -13.15 -36.28 -14.43
C PRO A 76 -14.08 -36.13 -15.63
N ILE A 77 -14.16 -37.15 -16.49
CA ILE A 77 -14.95 -37.12 -17.73
C ILE A 77 -16.45 -37.12 -17.40
N LEU A 78 -16.89 -37.98 -16.48
CA LEU A 78 -18.29 -38.01 -16.04
C LEU A 78 -18.67 -36.73 -15.27
N TRP A 79 -17.75 -36.19 -14.47
CA TRP A 79 -17.98 -34.93 -13.75
C TRP A 79 -18.16 -33.74 -14.70
N GLN A 80 -17.32 -33.64 -15.74
CA GLN A 80 -17.46 -32.62 -16.79
C GLN A 80 -18.76 -32.77 -17.58
N LYS A 81 -19.13 -34.01 -17.93
CA LYS A 81 -20.38 -34.29 -18.64
C LYS A 81 -21.59 -33.86 -17.82
N LYS A 82 -21.62 -34.20 -16.52
CA LYS A 82 -22.70 -33.80 -15.61
C LYS A 82 -22.83 -32.28 -15.49
N LEU A 83 -21.72 -31.55 -15.35
CA LEU A 83 -21.74 -30.09 -15.26
C LEU A 83 -22.28 -29.43 -16.53
N ARG A 84 -21.92 -29.95 -17.71
CA ARG A 84 -22.44 -29.46 -18.98
C ARG A 84 -23.95 -29.69 -19.08
N ASP A 85 -24.39 -30.89 -18.74
CA ASP A 85 -25.80 -31.28 -18.82
C ASP A 85 -26.66 -30.56 -17.74
N GLU A 86 -26.06 -30.00 -16.68
CA GLU A 86 -26.73 -29.13 -15.69
C GLU A 86 -26.89 -27.66 -16.15
N TRP A 87 -26.20 -27.25 -17.22
CA TRP A 87 -26.26 -25.89 -17.77
C TRP A 87 -27.16 -25.77 -19.01
N GLU A 88 -27.56 -26.91 -19.58
CA GLU A 88 -28.59 -27.03 -20.64
C GLU A 88 -29.99 -27.15 -20.03
#